data_AF-A0A2X1QEG0-F1
#
_entry.id   AF-A0A2X1QEG0-F1
#
_cell.length_a   1.000
_cell.length_b   1.000
_cell.length_c   1.000
_cell.angle_alpha   90.00
_cell.angle_beta   90.00
_cell.angle_gamma   90.00
#
_symmetry.space_group_name_H-M   'P 1'
#
loop_
_entity.id
_entity.type
_entity.pdbx_description
1 polymer ?
#
loop_
_entity_poly.entity_id
_entity_poly.type
_entity_poly.pdbx_seq_one_letter_code
_entity_poly.pdbx_strand_id
1 'polypeptide(L)'
;MSYTPMSDLGQQGLFDITRLLLQQPDLAALSETLTRLVQQSALADEAAIILWNAGNHRAARYACDEAGHPVSYEDETVLAHGPGASLTLPAGCPALRS
;
A
#
# COMPACT_ATOMS: atom_id res chain seq x y z
N MET A 1 -30.49 4.57 -16.54
CA MET A 1 -29.17 4.69 -15.89
C MET A 1 -28.38 3.43 -16.21
N SER A 2 -27.65 3.44 -17.32
CA SER A 2 -26.78 2.35 -17.75
C SER A 2 -25.46 2.48 -17.01
N TYR A 3 -25.30 1.77 -15.89
CA TYR A 3 -23.98 1.52 -15.34
C TYR A 3 -23.21 0.74 -16.39
N THR A 4 -22.11 1.31 -16.85
CA THR A 4 -21.24 0.73 -17.87
C THR A 4 -20.87 -0.69 -17.44
N PRO A 5 -21.24 -1.71 -18.23
CA PRO A 5 -21.09 -3.10 -17.81
C PRO A 5 -19.61 -3.46 -17.97
N MET A 6 -18.88 -3.50 -16.87
CA MET A 6 -17.60 -4.20 -16.78
C MET A 6 -17.86 -5.71 -16.80
N SER A 7 -18.54 -6.23 -17.84
CA SER A 7 -19.19 -7.54 -17.75
C SER A 7 -18.26 -8.72 -17.98
N ASP A 8 -17.12 -8.56 -18.67
CA ASP A 8 -16.17 -9.66 -18.88
C ASP A 8 -14.81 -9.46 -18.18
N LEU A 9 -14.47 -8.23 -17.80
CA LEU A 9 -13.32 -7.93 -16.94
C LEU A 9 -13.69 -7.92 -15.44
N GLY A 10 -14.96 -7.69 -15.11
CA GLY A 10 -15.40 -7.23 -13.79
C GLY A 10 -15.79 -8.31 -12.78
N GLN A 11 -15.78 -9.59 -13.14
CA GLN A 11 -15.98 -10.67 -12.17
C GLN A 11 -14.81 -11.66 -12.16
N GLN A 12 -14.35 -12.11 -13.33
CA GLN A 12 -13.19 -13.01 -13.39
C GLN A 12 -11.88 -12.26 -13.12
N GLY A 13 -11.72 -11.06 -13.69
CA GLY A 13 -10.57 -10.20 -13.36
C GLY A 13 -10.55 -9.76 -11.91
N LEU A 14 -11.72 -9.44 -11.31
CA LEU A 14 -11.79 -9.12 -9.88
C LEU A 14 -11.48 -10.33 -9.00
N PHE A 15 -11.94 -11.52 -9.37
CA PHE A 15 -11.61 -12.75 -8.65
C PHE A 15 -10.11 -13.07 -8.72
N ASP A 16 -9.49 -12.91 -9.89
CA ASP A 16 -8.05 -13.14 -10.06
C ASP A 16 -7.22 -12.08 -9.32
N ILE A 17 -7.64 -10.81 -9.34
CA ILE A 17 -7.02 -9.73 -8.57
C ILE A 17 -7.13 -10.01 -7.07
N THR A 18 -8.33 -10.33 -6.57
CA THR A 18 -8.52 -10.62 -5.14
C THR A 18 -7.74 -11.85 -4.72
N ARG A 19 -7.69 -12.90 -5.54
CA ARG A 19 -6.85 -14.08 -5.29
C ARG A 19 -5.36 -13.71 -5.25
N LEU A 20 -4.89 -12.90 -6.19
CA LEU A 20 -3.49 -12.44 -6.24
C LEU A 20 -3.14 -11.65 -4.97
N LEU A 21 -4.02 -10.76 -4.52
CA LEU A 21 -3.83 -9.98 -3.30
C LEU A 21 -3.84 -10.87 -2.04
N LEU A 22 -4.76 -11.83 -1.94
CA LEU A 22 -4.86 -12.74 -0.79
C LEU A 22 -3.71 -13.75 -0.70
N GLN A 23 -2.97 -13.98 -1.79
CA GLN A 23 -1.82 -14.88 -1.82
C GLN A 23 -0.53 -14.25 -1.29
N GLN A 24 -0.53 -12.95 -0.97
CA GLN A 24 0.67 -12.27 -0.52
C GLN A 24 1.04 -12.66 0.92
N PRO A 25 2.33 -12.94 1.20
CA PRO A 25 2.77 -13.49 2.49
C PRO A 25 2.75 -12.45 3.62
N ASP A 26 2.80 -11.16 3.30
CA ASP A 26 2.80 -10.06 4.26
C ASP A 26 2.26 -8.76 3.62
N LEU A 27 2.13 -7.71 4.45
CA LEU A 27 1.57 -6.42 4.05
C LEU A 27 2.46 -5.64 3.07
N ALA A 28 3.78 -5.86 3.09
CA ALA A 28 4.68 -5.19 2.17
C ALA A 28 4.56 -5.81 0.77
N ALA A 29 4.60 -7.15 0.66
CA ALA A 29 4.34 -7.87 -0.58
C ALA A 29 2.94 -7.55 -1.14
N LEU A 30 1.95 -7.37 -0.26
CA LEU A 30 0.62 -6.89 -0.63
C LEU A 30 0.65 -5.49 -1.23
N SER A 31 1.33 -4.54 -0.58
CA SER A 31 1.46 -3.15 -1.07
C SER A 31 2.19 -3.06 -2.41
N GLU A 32 3.21 -3.90 -2.64
CA GLU A 32 3.92 -3.97 -3.92
C GLU A 32 3.01 -4.52 -5.02
N THR A 33 2.28 -5.59 -4.73
CA THR A 33 1.31 -6.19 -5.66
C THR A 33 0.22 -5.18 -6.02
N LEU A 34 -0.29 -4.42 -5.05
CA LEU A 34 -1.22 -3.32 -5.28
C LEU A 34 -0.60 -2.23 -6.16
N THR A 35 0.63 -1.82 -5.88
CA THR A 35 1.36 -0.82 -6.66
C THR A 35 1.46 -1.21 -8.13
N ARG A 36 1.83 -2.46 -8.42
CA ARG A 36 1.88 -2.96 -9.80
C ARG A 36 0.50 -2.93 -10.47
N LEU A 37 -0.56 -3.31 -9.76
CA LEU A 37 -1.92 -3.29 -10.30
C LEU A 37 -2.40 -1.87 -10.62
N VAL A 38 -2.18 -0.89 -9.72
CA VAL A 38 -2.60 0.50 -9.96
C VAL A 38 -1.80 1.17 -11.07
N GLN A 39 -0.51 0.81 -11.23
CA GLN A 39 0.31 1.28 -12.35
C GLN A 39 -0.17 0.71 -13.68
N GLN A 40 -0.41 -0.60 -13.76
CA GLN A 40 -0.92 -1.26 -14.97
C GLN A 40 -2.27 -0.72 -15.43
N SER A 41 -3.10 -0.27 -14.49
CA SER A 41 -4.41 0.32 -14.75
C SER A 41 -4.38 1.85 -14.85
N ALA A 42 -3.19 2.48 -14.77
CA ALA A 42 -2.99 3.93 -14.79
C ALA A 42 -3.85 4.70 -13.76
N LEU A 43 -4.10 4.09 -12.60
CA LEU A 43 -4.89 4.69 -11.52
C LEU A 43 -4.04 5.54 -10.57
N ALA A 44 -2.80 5.11 -10.32
CA ALA A 44 -1.85 5.80 -9.44
C ALA A 44 -0.42 5.32 -9.71
N ASP A 45 0.56 6.13 -9.33
CA ASP A 45 1.99 5.79 -9.42
C ASP A 45 2.44 4.83 -8.31
N GLU A 46 1.84 4.92 -7.12
CA GLU A 46 2.18 4.11 -5.93
C GLU A 46 0.93 3.78 -5.10
N ALA A 47 0.94 2.63 -4.42
CA ALA A 47 -0.04 2.27 -3.41
C ALA A 47 0.64 1.81 -2.11
N ALA A 48 0.17 2.34 -0.97
CA ALA A 48 0.65 1.95 0.35
C ALA A 48 -0.52 1.62 1.28
N ILE A 49 -0.27 0.74 2.25
CA ILE A 49 -1.26 0.34 3.25
C ILE A 49 -0.93 1.06 4.55
N ILE A 50 -1.92 1.75 5.12
CA ILE A 50 -1.80 2.40 6.42
C ILE A 50 -2.73 1.68 7.40
N LEU A 51 -2.17 1.11 8.46
CA LEU A 51 -2.92 0.48 9.54
C LEU A 51 -2.84 1.34 10.80
N TRP A 52 -4.00 1.70 11.32
CA TRP A 52 -4.12 2.38 12.62
C TRP A 52 -4.30 1.37 13.73
N ASN A 53 -3.47 1.47 14.77
CA ASN A 53 -3.60 0.69 15.99
C ASN A 53 -4.19 1.56 17.10
N ALA A 54 -5.46 1.31 17.43
CA ALA A 54 -6.18 2.05 18.46
C ALA A 54 -5.65 1.81 19.88
N GLY A 55 -4.95 0.69 20.13
CA GLY A 55 -4.44 0.36 21.46
C GLY A 55 -3.22 1.17 21.87
N ASN A 56 -2.43 1.62 20.90
CA ASN A 56 -1.24 2.45 21.14
C ASN A 56 -1.28 3.81 20.41
N HIS A 57 -2.38 4.14 19.74
CA HIS A 57 -2.55 5.39 18.96
C HIS A 57 -1.46 5.60 17.90
N ARG A 58 -0.95 4.53 17.29
CA ARG A 58 0.09 4.61 16.25
C ARG A 58 -0.45 4.15 14.90
N ALA A 59 0.01 4.78 13.84
CA ALA A 59 -0.19 4.28 12.48
C ALA A 59 1.11 3.67 11.95
N ALA A 60 0.96 2.54 11.26
CA ALA A 60 2.03 1.90 10.52
C ALA A 60 1.74 2.02 9.02
N ARG A 61 2.72 2.47 8.24
CA ARG A 61 2.70 2.48 6.78
C ARG A 61 3.53 1.30 6.27
N TYR A 62 2.93 0.52 5.38
CA TYR A 62 3.56 -0.59 4.67
C TYR A 62 3.64 -0.27 3.18
N ALA A 63 4.86 -0.28 2.65
CA ALA A 63 5.18 -0.09 1.24
C ALA A 63 6.42 -0.92 0.86
N CYS A 64 6.78 -0.93 -0.43
CA CYS A 64 8.10 -1.35 -0.88
C CYS A 64 8.88 -0.13 -1.39
N ASP A 65 10.20 -0.13 -1.21
CA ASP A 65 11.07 0.87 -1.84
C ASP A 65 11.23 0.63 -3.35
N GLU A 66 11.97 1.52 -4.02
CA GLU A 66 12.28 1.39 -5.46
C GLU A 66 13.04 0.09 -5.82
N ALA A 67 13.68 -0.54 -4.84
CA ALA A 67 14.39 -1.82 -5.01
C ALA A 67 13.51 -3.04 -4.67
N GLY A 68 12.24 -2.83 -4.29
CA GLY A 68 11.30 -3.89 -3.91
C GLY A 68 11.50 -4.42 -2.50
N HIS A 69 12.30 -3.76 -1.66
CA HIS A 69 12.45 -4.15 -0.26
C HIS A 69 11.28 -3.63 0.57
N PRO A 70 10.77 -4.44 1.51
CA PRO A 70 9.70 -4.04 2.39
C PRO A 70 10.15 -2.87 3.29
N VAL A 71 9.42 -1.77 3.24
CA VAL A 71 9.60 -0.60 4.11
C VAL A 71 8.39 -0.47 5.01
N SER A 72 8.61 -0.63 6.31
CA SER A 72 7.63 -0.34 7.36
C SER A 72 8.04 0.93 8.10
N TYR A 73 7.14 1.90 8.18
CA TYR A 73 7.34 3.12 8.95
C TYR A 73 6.21 3.26 9.98
N GLU A 74 6.57 3.40 11.26
CA GLU A 74 5.60 3.56 12.35
C GLU A 74 5.76 4.93 13.01
N ASP A 75 4.74 5.78 12.92
CA ASP A 75 4.72 7.09 13.59
C ASP A 75 3.31 7.39 14.16
N GLU A 76 3.25 8.16 15.24
CA GLU A 76 2.00 8.72 15.78
C GLU A 76 1.36 9.71 14.78
N THR A 77 2.14 10.31 13.89
CA THR A 77 1.69 11.40 13.00
C THR A 77 1.38 10.99 11.56
N VAL A 78 1.47 9.71 11.18
CA VAL A 78 1.21 9.25 9.78
C VAL A 78 -0.14 9.75 9.26
N LEU A 79 -1.16 9.83 10.14
CA LEU A 79 -2.49 10.36 9.79
C LEU A 79 -2.62 11.88 9.97
N ALA A 80 -1.73 12.51 10.72
CA ALA A 80 -1.73 13.96 10.98
C ALA A 80 -1.27 14.78 9.76
N HIS A 81 -0.51 14.17 8.86
CA HIS A 81 0.04 14.83 7.68
C HIS A 81 -0.86 14.76 6.42
N GLY A 82 -2.03 14.14 6.54
CA GLY A 82 -3.00 14.04 5.44
C GLY A 82 -2.61 12.99 4.37
N PRO A 83 -3.53 12.66 3.44
CA PRO A 83 -3.39 11.55 2.51
C PRO A 83 -2.32 11.74 1.41
N GLY A 84 -1.58 12.85 1.43
CA GLY A 84 -0.60 13.22 0.40
C GLY A 84 0.76 13.66 0.94
N ALA A 85 1.03 13.51 2.24
CA ALA A 85 2.40 13.66 2.72
C ALA A 85 3.20 12.45 2.25
N SER A 86 3.94 12.63 1.15
CA SER A 86 5.11 11.82 0.90
C SER A 86 5.95 11.87 2.17
N LEU A 87 5.93 10.78 2.94
CA LEU A 87 7.00 10.48 3.88
C LEU A 87 8.23 10.21 3.02
N THR A 88 8.77 11.26 2.42
CA THR A 88 10.14 11.27 1.94
C THR A 88 10.95 10.96 3.18
N LEU A 89 11.42 9.72 3.29
CA LEU A 89 12.41 9.31 4.27
C LEU A 89 13.41 10.47 4.41
N PRO A 90 13.59 11.07 5.60
CA PRO A 90 14.75 11.91 5.78
C PRO A 90 15.95 10.99 5.49
N ALA A 91 16.73 11.35 4.47
CA ALA A 91 17.98 10.69 4.14
C ALA A 91 18.87 10.75 5.39
N GLY A 92 18.83 9.69 6.21
CA GLY A 92 19.57 9.61 7.47
C GLY A 92 18.76 9.29 8.72
N CYS A 93 17.93 8.23 8.71
CA CYS A 93 17.45 7.62 9.96
C CYS A 93 18.34 6.43 10.34
N PRO A 94 19.27 6.57 11.32
CA PRO A 94 20.04 5.46 11.85
C PRO A 94 19.25 4.85 13.02
N ALA A 95 18.25 4.02 12.72
CA ALA A 95 17.54 3.25 13.74
C ALA A 95 17.89 1.76 13.64
N LEU A 96 19.17 1.45 13.81
CA LEU A 96 19.65 0.10 14.09
C LEU A 96 20.91 0.17 14.96
N ARG A 97 20.73 0.45 16.25
CA ARG A 97 21.72 0.13 17.29
C ARG A 97 21.14 0.24 18.70
N SER A 98 20.66 -0.89 19.21
CA SER A 98 20.93 -1.41 20.55
C SER A 98 20.35 -2.82 20.66
#